data_AF-A0A2N1L0A0-F1
#
_entry.id   AF-A0A2N1L0A0-F1
#
_cell.length_a   1.000
_cell.length_b   1.000
_cell.length_c   1.000
_cell.angle_alpha   90.00
_cell.angle_beta   90.00
_cell.angle_gamma   90.00
#
_symmetry.space_group_name_H-M   'P 1'
#
loop_
_entity.id
_entity.type
_entity.pdbx_description
1 polymer ?
#
loop_
_entity_poly.entity_id
_entity_poly.type
_entity_poly.pdbx_seq_one_letter_code
_entity_poly.pdbx_strand_id
1 'polypeptide(L)'
;LAKICKSIKKITLYVTSYVSTDNYGIFNLIEVQKNLNEFYLFNNIFPKHEQFYKTLEESLIKHADTVQHLRIGWNPNTRFLSFFVNLVYLEIQKLKFINWYDPIANNSKNLSLPNLKILKVYYIPLITTVNLIENTTGNLSEISILNYH
;
A
#
# COMPACT_ATOMS: atom_id res chain seq x y z
N LEU A 1 -2.81 -20.34 -11.42
CA LEU A 1 -3.42 -19.89 -10.15
C LEU A 1 -4.66 -19.02 -10.38
N ALA A 2 -4.57 -17.91 -11.11
CA ALA A 2 -5.69 -17.00 -11.41
C ALA A 2 -6.92 -17.67 -12.06
N LYS A 3 -6.74 -18.76 -12.81
CA LYS A 3 -7.87 -19.52 -13.39
C LYS A 3 -8.73 -20.23 -12.33
N ILE A 4 -8.16 -20.55 -11.17
CA ILE A 4 -8.74 -21.45 -10.16
C ILE A 4 -9.10 -20.68 -8.89
N CYS A 5 -8.21 -19.80 -8.41
CA CYS A 5 -8.39 -19.04 -7.18
C CYS A 5 -9.02 -17.68 -7.49
N LYS A 6 -10.32 -17.51 -7.22
CA LYS A 6 -11.07 -16.26 -7.46
C LYS A 6 -11.78 -15.69 -6.23
N SER A 7 -11.61 -16.33 -5.08
CA SER A 7 -12.32 -16.02 -3.82
C SER A 7 -11.38 -15.70 -2.66
N ILE A 8 -10.11 -15.39 -2.95
CA ILE A 8 -9.14 -14.98 -1.93
C ILE A 8 -9.54 -13.60 -1.41
N LYS A 9 -9.71 -13.49 -0.09
CA LYS A 9 -10.03 -12.24 0.60
C LYS A 9 -8.80 -11.53 1.17
N LYS A 10 -7.71 -12.27 1.37
CA LYS A 10 -6.47 -11.77 1.96
C LYS A 10 -5.28 -12.28 1.16
N ILE A 11 -4.43 -11.36 0.71
CA ILE A 11 -3.15 -11.68 0.10
C ILE A 11 -2.04 -11.10 0.95
N THR A 12 -1.08 -11.94 1.31
CA THR A 12 0.14 -11.51 1.98
C THR A 12 1.35 -12.04 1.22
N LEU A 13 2.25 -11.15 0.83
CA LEU A 13 3.45 -11.44 0.07
C LEU A 13 4.68 -11.08 0.91
N TYR A 14 5.58 -12.03 1.09
CA TYR A 14 6.88 -11.81 1.71
C TYR A 14 7.96 -11.96 0.65
N VAL A 15 8.57 -10.85 0.26
CA VAL A 15 9.59 -10.84 -0.79
C VAL A 15 10.93 -10.49 -0.16
N THR A 16 11.81 -11.50 -0.08
CA THR A 16 13.06 -11.45 0.72
C THR A 16 14.35 -11.47 -0.11
N SER A 17 14.29 -11.71 -1.42
CA SER A 17 15.48 -11.80 -2.27
C SER A 17 15.23 -11.29 -3.69
N TYR A 18 16.28 -10.78 -4.35
CA TYR A 18 16.33 -10.54 -5.80
C TYR A 18 16.27 -11.88 -6.53
N VAL A 19 15.06 -12.42 -6.73
CA VAL A 19 14.89 -13.49 -7.70
C VAL A 19 14.21 -12.90 -8.92
N SER A 20 15.00 -12.89 -9.98
CA SER A 20 14.65 -12.56 -11.34
C SER A 20 13.36 -13.24 -11.79
N THR A 21 12.55 -12.44 -12.48
CA THR A 21 11.75 -12.82 -13.65
C THR A 21 10.72 -13.93 -13.41
N ASP A 22 9.51 -13.54 -13.01
CA ASP A 22 8.24 -13.76 -13.76
C ASP A 22 7.01 -13.64 -12.82
N ASN A 23 7.02 -12.64 -11.94
CA ASN A 23 5.95 -12.45 -10.96
C ASN A 23 4.64 -11.93 -11.56
N TYR A 24 4.49 -11.81 -12.89
CA TYR A 24 3.21 -11.42 -13.51
C TYR A 24 2.05 -12.34 -13.11
N GLY A 25 2.35 -13.60 -12.78
CA GLY A 25 1.36 -14.54 -12.25
C GLY A 25 0.69 -14.07 -10.95
N ILE A 26 1.40 -13.34 -10.08
CA ILE A 26 0.80 -12.83 -8.83
C ILE A 26 -0.11 -11.65 -9.09
N PHE A 27 0.24 -10.78 -10.05
CA PHE A 27 -0.60 -9.67 -10.46
C PHE A 27 -1.91 -10.20 -11.05
N ASN A 28 -1.83 -11.14 -11.98
CA ASN A 28 -3.01 -11.84 -12.52
C ASN A 28 -3.84 -12.52 -11.42
N LEU A 29 -3.20 -13.04 -10.37
CA LEU A 29 -3.93 -13.59 -9.22
C LEU A 29 -4.68 -12.49 -8.47
N ILE A 30 -4.03 -11.37 -8.17
CA ILE A 30 -4.68 -10.23 -7.49
C ILE A 30 -5.91 -9.80 -8.30
N GLU A 31 -5.73 -9.52 -9.59
CA GLU A 31 -6.77 -8.96 -10.46
C GLU A 31 -8.05 -9.79 -10.56
N VAL A 32 -7.96 -11.13 -10.49
CA VAL A 32 -9.13 -12.01 -10.64
C VAL A 32 -9.92 -12.21 -9.34
N GLN A 33 -9.49 -11.62 -8.23
CA GLN A 33 -10.18 -11.80 -6.95
C GLN A 33 -11.50 -11.02 -6.91
N LYS A 34 -12.58 -11.71 -6.54
CA LYS A 34 -13.92 -11.08 -6.47
C LYS A 34 -14.11 -10.17 -5.25
N ASN A 35 -13.43 -10.46 -4.14
CA ASN A 35 -13.66 -9.81 -2.85
C ASN A 35 -12.35 -9.66 -2.07
N LEU A 36 -11.28 -9.22 -2.72
CA LEU A 36 -10.02 -8.93 -2.04
C LEU A 36 -10.25 -7.78 -1.06
N ASN A 37 -10.02 -8.04 0.22
CA ASN A 37 -10.30 -7.11 1.31
C ASN A 37 -9.03 -6.67 2.05
N GLU A 38 -8.05 -7.57 2.17
CA GLU A 38 -6.77 -7.29 2.82
C GLU A 38 -5.60 -7.58 1.87
N PHE A 39 -4.67 -6.63 1.77
CA PHE A 39 -3.42 -6.81 1.06
C PHE A 39 -2.23 -6.36 1.91
N TYR A 40 -1.20 -7.20 1.94
CA TYR A 40 0.09 -6.87 2.53
C TYR A 40 1.22 -7.34 1.63
N LEU A 41 2.12 -6.41 1.30
CA LEU A 41 3.43 -6.74 0.76
C LEU A 41 4.50 -6.35 1.78
N PHE A 42 5.10 -7.35 2.40
CA PHE A 42 6.36 -7.20 3.10
C PHE A 42 7.48 -7.29 2.07
N ASN A 43 8.13 -6.16 1.82
CA ASN A 43 9.25 -6.11 0.90
C ASN A 43 10.49 -5.56 1.60
N ASN A 44 11.54 -6.38 1.63
CA ASN A 44 12.86 -5.96 2.10
C ASN A 44 13.78 -5.48 0.97
N ILE A 45 13.27 -5.38 -0.27
CA ILE A 45 14.08 -5.11 -1.46
C ILE A 45 14.18 -3.60 -1.73
N PHE A 46 15.40 -3.18 -2.06
CA PHE A 46 15.82 -1.83 -2.43
C PHE A 46 15.02 -1.23 -3.62
N PRO A 47 14.97 0.11 -3.75
CA PRO A 47 14.03 0.90 -4.58
C PRO A 47 14.09 0.71 -6.12
N LYS A 48 14.82 -0.26 -6.66
CA LYS A 48 15.12 -0.33 -8.12
C LYS A 48 14.09 -1.08 -8.98
N HIS A 49 12.85 -1.27 -8.51
CA HIS A 49 11.81 -1.98 -9.28
C HIS A 49 10.56 -1.13 -9.50
N GLU A 50 10.73 0.06 -10.07
CA GLU A 50 9.61 0.98 -10.29
C GLU A 50 8.45 0.34 -11.09
N GLN A 51 8.79 -0.40 -12.14
CA GLN A 51 7.79 -1.09 -12.97
C GLN A 51 7.02 -2.17 -12.20
N PHE A 52 7.66 -2.88 -11.27
CA PHE A 52 6.99 -3.88 -10.45
C PHE A 52 5.91 -3.24 -9.58
N TYR A 53 6.26 -2.16 -8.87
CA TYR A 53 5.30 -1.47 -8.01
C TYR A 53 4.21 -0.79 -8.82
N LYS A 54 4.52 -0.25 -10.00
CA LYS A 54 3.51 0.29 -10.91
C LYS A 54 2.47 -0.77 -11.29
N THR A 55 2.91 -1.95 -11.75
CA THR A 55 1.98 -3.02 -12.12
C THR A 55 1.23 -3.60 -10.91
N LEU A 56 1.87 -3.66 -9.74
CA LEU A 56 1.20 -4.03 -8.50
C LEU A 56 0.08 -3.05 -8.15
N GLU A 57 0.38 -1.76 -8.22
CA GLU A 57 -0.58 -0.68 -7.95
C GLU A 57 -1.75 -0.71 -8.93
N GLU A 58 -1.48 -0.86 -10.24
CA GLU A 58 -2.50 -1.04 -11.28
C GLU A 58 -3.41 -2.25 -11.00
N SER A 59 -2.84 -3.35 -10.52
CA SER A 59 -3.61 -4.55 -10.15
C SER A 59 -4.47 -4.31 -8.91
N LEU A 60 -3.96 -3.59 -7.91
CA LEU A 60 -4.67 -3.31 -6.66
C LEU A 60 -5.81 -2.32 -6.84
N ILE A 61 -5.66 -1.30 -7.72
CA ILE A 61 -6.71 -0.30 -7.99
C ILE A 61 -8.03 -0.95 -8.44
N LYS A 62 -7.97 -2.10 -9.14
CA LYS A 62 -9.16 -2.87 -9.54
C LYS A 62 -9.99 -3.38 -8.35
N HIS A 63 -9.44 -3.36 -7.15
CA HIS A 63 -10.09 -3.77 -5.91
C HIS A 63 -10.26 -2.60 -4.92
N ALA A 64 -10.20 -1.35 -5.41
CA ALA A 64 -10.33 -0.16 -4.59
C ALA A 64 -11.65 -0.11 -3.80
N ASP A 65 -12.73 -0.65 -4.37
CA ASP A 65 -14.04 -0.69 -3.72
C ASP A 65 -14.10 -1.72 -2.58
N THR A 66 -13.29 -2.78 -2.63
CA THR A 66 -13.38 -3.93 -1.71
C THR A 66 -12.27 -3.98 -0.67
N VAL A 67 -11.09 -3.45 -0.98
CA VAL A 67 -9.94 -3.44 -0.08
C VAL A 67 -10.17 -2.42 1.03
N GLN A 68 -10.20 -2.91 2.26
CA GLN A 68 -10.37 -2.11 3.47
C GLN A 68 -9.10 -2.09 4.33
N HIS A 69 -8.22 -3.08 4.17
CA HIS A 69 -7.00 -3.21 4.94
C HIS A 69 -5.78 -3.27 4.03
N LEU A 70 -4.94 -2.24 4.09
CA LEU A 70 -3.75 -2.14 3.27
C LEU A 70 -2.52 -1.93 4.13
N ARG A 71 -1.48 -2.73 3.85
CA ARG A 71 -0.15 -2.59 4.45
C ARG A 71 0.90 -2.44 3.35
N ILE A 72 1.61 -1.32 3.35
CA ILE A 72 2.55 -0.95 2.30
C ILE A 72 3.96 -0.79 2.87
N GLY A 73 4.94 -1.41 2.19
CA GLY A 73 6.35 -1.24 2.49
C GLY A 73 7.19 -0.66 1.35
N TRP A 74 6.57 -0.38 0.19
CA TRP A 74 7.25 0.18 -0.99
C TRP A 74 6.95 1.67 -1.19
N ASN A 75 7.72 2.35 -2.04
CA ASN A 75 7.47 3.75 -2.36
C ASN A 75 6.44 3.77 -3.48
N PRO A 76 5.24 4.33 -3.27
CA PRO A 76 4.23 4.37 -4.32
C PRO A 76 4.74 5.12 -5.56
N ASN A 77 4.57 4.53 -6.74
CA ASN A 77 4.96 5.19 -8.00
C ASN A 77 3.79 5.92 -8.67
N THR A 78 2.57 5.60 -8.26
CA THR A 78 1.34 6.22 -8.72
C THR A 78 0.57 6.80 -7.55
N ARG A 79 -0.53 7.50 -7.85
CA ARG A 79 -1.48 7.98 -6.85
C ARG A 79 -2.44 6.87 -6.38
N PHE A 80 -2.05 5.60 -6.43
CA PHE A 80 -2.99 4.48 -6.21
C PHE A 80 -3.76 4.57 -4.89
N LEU A 81 -3.15 5.11 -3.82
CA LEU A 81 -3.83 5.32 -2.54
C LEU A 81 -5.08 6.20 -2.64
N SER A 82 -5.14 7.15 -3.59
CA SER A 82 -6.31 8.03 -3.77
C SER A 82 -7.56 7.29 -4.29
N PHE A 83 -7.42 6.07 -4.80
CA PHE A 83 -8.56 5.27 -5.26
C PHE A 83 -9.25 4.54 -4.10
N PHE A 84 -8.56 4.28 -2.99
CA PHE A 84 -9.07 3.47 -1.87
C PHE A 84 -9.88 4.30 -0.88
N VAL A 85 -10.98 4.91 -1.34
CA VAL A 85 -11.88 5.71 -0.48
C VAL A 85 -12.55 4.87 0.62
N ASN A 86 -12.66 3.55 0.43
CA ASN A 86 -13.22 2.60 1.39
C ASN A 86 -12.19 2.04 2.38
N LEU A 87 -10.95 2.53 2.36
CA LEU A 87 -9.90 2.03 3.24
C LEU A 87 -10.22 2.35 4.70
N VAL A 88 -10.21 1.33 5.55
CA VAL A 88 -10.45 1.45 7.01
C VAL A 88 -9.13 1.42 7.78
N TYR A 89 -8.16 0.64 7.28
CA TYR A 89 -6.85 0.45 7.89
C TYR A 89 -5.74 0.70 6.87
N LEU A 90 -4.81 1.58 7.22
CA LEU A 90 -3.59 1.83 6.49
C LEU A 90 -2.38 1.67 7.40
N GLU A 91 -1.46 0.80 7.00
CA GLU A 91 -0.15 0.70 7.61
C GLU A 91 0.93 0.97 6.57
N ILE A 92 1.85 1.88 6.89
CA ILE A 92 3.00 2.20 6.07
C ILE A 92 4.24 1.85 6.89
N GLN A 93 4.97 0.81 6.48
CA GLN A 93 6.13 0.31 7.20
C GLN A 93 7.37 0.30 6.30
N LYS A 94 8.40 1.06 6.65
CA LYS A 94 9.67 1.08 5.91
C LYS A 94 10.77 0.29 6.60
N LEU A 95 11.73 -0.13 5.78
CA LEU A 95 13.04 -0.52 6.28
C LEU A 95 13.80 0.71 6.75
N LYS A 96 14.40 0.60 7.95
CA LYS A 96 15.09 1.65 8.69
C LYS A 96 16.16 2.45 7.91
N PHE A 97 16.71 1.91 6.82
CA PHE A 97 17.88 2.47 6.13
C PHE A 97 17.62 2.92 4.69
N ILE A 98 16.37 2.93 4.23
CA ILE A 98 16.04 3.35 2.87
C ILE A 98 15.70 4.84 2.89
N ASN A 99 16.48 5.64 2.15
CA ASN A 99 16.22 7.06 1.98
C ASN A 99 14.88 7.24 1.23
N TRP A 100 13.92 7.92 1.86
CA TRP A 100 12.60 8.16 1.30
C TRP A 100 12.65 9.43 0.46
N TYR A 101 12.63 9.30 -0.86
CA TYR A 101 12.08 10.37 -1.70
C TYR A 101 10.58 10.38 -1.45
N ASP A 102 10.01 11.48 -0.96
CA ASP A 102 8.63 11.52 -0.46
C ASP A 102 7.57 11.62 -1.56
N PRO A 103 7.08 10.48 -2.10
CA PRO A 103 6.14 10.52 -3.20
C PRO A 103 4.75 10.86 -2.67
N ILE A 104 4.48 10.62 -1.38
CA ILE A 104 3.19 10.85 -0.74
C ILE A 104 3.03 12.34 -0.44
N ALA A 105 4.05 13.02 0.08
CA ALA A 105 4.00 14.49 0.18
C ALA A 105 3.88 15.16 -1.19
N ASN A 106 4.55 14.63 -2.22
CA ASN A 106 4.46 15.18 -3.57
C ASN A 106 3.12 14.86 -4.28
N ASN A 107 2.40 13.83 -3.85
CA ASN A 107 1.12 13.40 -4.44
C ASN A 107 -0.11 13.71 -3.57
N SER A 108 0.05 14.49 -2.50
CA SER A 108 -1.00 14.77 -1.51
C SER A 108 -2.19 15.56 -2.04
N LYS A 109 -2.03 16.34 -3.13
CA LYS A 109 -3.09 17.26 -3.64
C LYS A 109 -4.43 16.60 -4.00
N ASN A 110 -4.46 15.29 -4.25
CA ASN A 110 -5.68 14.55 -4.63
C ASN A 110 -5.95 13.34 -3.71
N LEU A 111 -5.23 13.21 -2.59
CA LEU A 111 -5.43 12.09 -1.69
C LEU A 111 -6.69 12.34 -0.86
N SER A 112 -7.59 11.37 -0.77
CA SER A 112 -8.71 11.43 0.17
C SER A 112 -8.94 10.06 0.77
N LEU A 113 -8.90 9.99 2.10
CA LEU A 113 -9.04 8.77 2.88
C LEU A 113 -10.22 8.92 3.86
N PRO A 114 -11.46 9.12 3.37
CA PRO A 114 -12.59 9.53 4.20
C PRO A 114 -13.03 8.45 5.19
N ASN A 115 -12.85 7.17 4.86
CA ASN A 115 -13.28 6.07 5.72
C ASN A 115 -12.17 5.52 6.62
N LEU A 116 -10.99 6.15 6.62
CA LEU A 116 -9.84 5.66 7.36
C LEU A 116 -10.04 5.84 8.86
N LYS A 117 -9.92 4.73 9.61
CA LYS A 117 -10.05 4.70 11.07
C LYS A 117 -8.74 4.43 11.77
N ILE A 118 -7.87 3.62 11.15
CA ILE A 118 -6.61 3.19 11.76
C ILE A 118 -5.47 3.56 10.81
N LEU A 119 -4.55 4.38 11.32
CA LEU A 119 -3.32 4.75 10.62
C LEU A 119 -2.10 4.30 11.44
N LYS A 120 -1.27 3.43 10.87
CA LYS A 120 0.03 3.07 11.45
C LYS A 120 1.15 3.47 10.52
N VAL A 121 2.13 4.19 11.04
CA VAL A 121 3.30 4.63 10.28
C VAL A 121 4.58 4.27 11.04
N TYR A 122 5.49 3.58 10.35
CA TYR A 122 6.75 3.12 10.91
C TYR A 122 7.89 3.53 9.99
N TYR A 123 8.83 4.31 10.53
CA TYR A 123 10.00 4.84 9.82
C TYR A 123 9.62 5.76 8.65
N ILE A 124 8.65 6.66 8.86
CA ILE A 124 8.14 7.60 7.84
C ILE A 124 8.35 9.04 8.33
N PRO A 125 8.81 9.97 7.48
CA PRO A 125 8.96 11.37 7.89
C PRO A 125 7.67 11.95 8.50
N LEU A 126 7.83 12.77 9.55
CA LEU A 126 6.68 13.35 10.26
C LEU A 126 5.82 14.21 9.34
N ILE A 127 6.43 14.93 8.39
CA ILE A 127 5.70 15.74 7.41
C ILE A 127 4.77 14.89 6.53
N THR A 128 5.23 13.71 6.10
CA THR A 128 4.39 12.76 5.35
C THR A 128 3.24 12.25 6.21
N THR A 129 3.51 11.99 7.49
CA THR A 129 2.51 11.53 8.47
C THR A 129 1.42 12.59 8.67
N VAL A 130 1.79 13.85 8.84
CA VAL A 130 0.84 14.97 8.97
C VAL A 130 -0.01 15.08 7.70
N ASN A 131 0.61 15.05 6.51
CA ASN A 131 -0.12 15.09 5.24
C ASN A 131 -1.14 13.95 5.13
N LEU A 132 -0.81 12.73 5.57
CA LEU A 132 -1.76 11.61 5.55
C LEU A 132 -2.96 11.85 6.47
N ILE A 133 -2.72 12.40 7.67
CA ILE A 133 -3.77 12.72 8.64
C ILE A 133 -4.70 13.81 8.09
N GLU A 134 -4.15 14.87 7.49
CA GLU A 134 -4.92 15.97 6.90
C GLU A 134 -5.82 15.54 5.74
N ASN A 135 -5.47 14.46 5.04
CA ASN A 135 -6.29 13.89 3.95
C ASN A 135 -7.39 12.92 4.45
N THR A 136 -7.58 12.81 5.77
CA THR A 136 -8.71 12.10 6.37
C THR A 136 -9.85 13.07 6.70
N THR A 137 -11.08 12.58 6.84
CA THR A 137 -12.24 13.43 7.21
C THR A 137 -12.47 13.51 8.72
N GLY A 138 -11.44 13.30 9.54
CA GLY A 138 -11.55 13.28 11.01
C GLY A 138 -12.07 11.97 11.62
N ASN A 139 -12.16 10.90 10.82
CA ASN A 139 -12.69 9.59 11.24
C ASN A 139 -11.64 8.65 11.90
N LEU A 140 -10.40 9.12 12.08
CA LEU A 140 -9.33 8.34 12.70
C LEU A 140 -9.65 8.07 14.18
N SER A 141 -9.70 6.79 14.55
CA SER A 141 -9.85 6.31 15.93
C SER A 141 -8.54 5.78 16.53
N GLU A 142 -7.57 5.41 15.70
CA GLU A 142 -6.25 4.93 16.15
C GLU A 142 -5.15 5.49 15.26
N ILE A 143 -4.10 6.02 15.89
CA ILE A 143 -2.86 6.43 15.24
C ILE A 143 -1.69 5.78 16.00
N SER A 144 -0.81 5.09 15.28
CA SER A 144 0.43 4.53 15.82
C SER A 144 1.62 5.04 15.01
N ILE A 145 2.55 5.73 15.66
CA ILE A 145 3.71 6.35 15.02
C ILE A 145 5.00 5.78 15.65
N LEU A 146 5.88 5.23 14.83
CA LEU A 146 7.26 4.91 15.20
C LEU A 146 8.21 5.68 14.29
N ASN A 147 8.77 6.76 14.82
CA ASN A 147 9.78 7.57 14.14
C ASN A 147 11.10 7.50 14.89
N TYR A 148 12.20 7.61 14.15
CA TYR A 148 13.54 7.81 14.70
C TYR A 148 14.08 9.16 14.21
N HIS A 149 14.79 9.86 15.09
CA HIS A 149 15.63 11.01 14.75
C HIS A 149 16.94 10.54 14.11
#